data_AF-A0A1S9DX17-F1
#
_entry.id   AF-A0A1S9DX17-F1
#
_cell.length_a   1.000
_cell.length_b   1.000
_cell.length_c   1.000
_cell.angle_alpha   90.00
_cell.angle_beta   90.00
_cell.angle_gamma   90.00
#
_symmetry.space_group_name_H-M   'P 1'
#
loop_
_entity.id
_entity.type
_entity.pdbx_description
1 polymer ?
#
loop_
_entity_poly.entity_id
_entity_poly.type
_entity_poly.pdbx_seq_one_letter_code
_entity_poly.pdbx_strand_id
1 'polypeptide(L)'
;MQRGEPAKNSTPNEERVSAVVEVGGPASLRQALTALKFDGSISMVGSVGGFVDPGSNTEEPTFFDTAIHSCTVRGIAVGSRLRFEDTNRAIEVNDLHPVLDRQTFKLEEARDAYQYI
;
A
#
# COMPACT_ATOMS: atom_id res chain seq x y z
N MET A 1 -7.56 0.53 -16.64
CA MET A 1 -8.03 1.69 -15.86
C MET A 1 -6.83 2.36 -15.20
N GLN A 2 -6.46 3.56 -15.66
CA GLN A 2 -5.44 4.43 -15.07
C GLN A 2 -5.93 4.97 -13.71
N ARG A 3 -5.36 4.52 -12.59
CA ARG A 3 -5.69 5.05 -11.24
C ARG A 3 -4.57 5.90 -10.61
N GLY A 4 -3.55 6.28 -11.38
CA GLY A 4 -2.46 7.18 -10.91
C GLY A 4 -2.76 8.68 -10.95
N GLU A 5 -3.47 9.18 -11.96
CA GLU A 5 -3.94 10.58 -12.00
C GLU A 5 -4.90 10.98 -10.85
N PRO A 6 -5.84 10.11 -10.40
CA PRO A 6 -6.77 10.41 -9.31
C PRO A 6 -6.08 10.83 -8.01
N ALA A 7 -4.92 10.27 -7.67
CA ALA A 7 -4.25 10.58 -6.41
C ALA A 7 -3.85 12.06 -6.35
N LYS A 8 -3.28 12.60 -7.43
CA LYS A 8 -2.92 14.02 -7.52
C LYS A 8 -4.16 14.91 -7.47
N ASN A 9 -5.22 14.56 -8.20
CA ASN A 9 -6.42 15.41 -8.30
C ASN A 9 -7.34 15.36 -7.06
N SER A 10 -7.05 14.46 -6.12
CA SER A 10 -7.84 14.26 -4.90
C SER A 10 -7.17 14.82 -3.64
N THR A 11 -5.96 15.37 -3.74
CA THR A 11 -5.30 16.04 -2.63
C THR A 11 -5.70 17.53 -2.54
N PRO A 12 -5.65 18.13 -1.33
CA PRO A 12 -5.71 19.58 -1.22
C PRO A 12 -4.64 20.21 -2.12
N ASN A 13 -5.05 21.18 -2.96
CA ASN A 13 -4.19 21.89 -3.92
C ASN A 13 -3.60 21.05 -5.06
N GLU A 14 -4.16 19.88 -5.36
CA GLU A 14 -3.70 19.00 -6.44
C GLU A 14 -2.21 18.61 -6.35
N GLU A 15 -1.70 18.51 -5.13
CA GLU A 15 -0.33 18.14 -4.85
C GLU A 15 -0.07 16.64 -4.94
N ARG A 16 1.15 16.29 -5.35
CA ARG A 16 1.69 14.92 -5.27
C ARG A 16 1.84 14.49 -3.80
N VAL A 17 1.87 13.18 -3.53
CA VAL A 17 1.98 12.64 -2.16
C VAL A 17 3.44 12.47 -1.73
N SER A 18 3.76 12.67 -0.45
CA SER A 18 5.13 12.48 0.07
C SER A 18 5.44 11.04 0.49
N ALA A 19 4.41 10.25 0.80
CA ALA A 19 4.54 8.87 1.22
C ALA A 19 3.43 8.01 0.61
N VAL A 20 3.77 6.78 0.19
CA VAL A 20 2.83 5.78 -0.28
C VAL A 20 3.02 4.48 0.50
N VAL A 21 1.92 3.84 0.89
CA VAL A 21 1.88 2.46 1.39
C VAL A 21 1.38 1.58 0.25
N GLU A 22 2.23 0.70 -0.28
CA GLU A 22 1.96 -0.09 -1.47
C GLU A 22 1.72 -1.57 -1.12
N VAL A 23 0.57 -2.09 -1.57
CA VAL A 23 0.09 -3.47 -1.32
C VAL A 23 -0.49 -4.15 -2.57
N GLY A 24 -0.74 -3.40 -3.65
CA GLY A 24 -1.44 -3.85 -4.85
C GLY A 24 -0.54 -4.47 -5.91
N GLY A 25 0.77 -4.19 -5.90
CA GLY A 25 1.75 -4.81 -6.80
C GLY A 25 2.15 -3.96 -8.01
N PRO A 26 2.73 -4.55 -9.06
CA PRO A 26 3.42 -3.82 -10.15
C PRO A 26 2.59 -2.75 -10.87
N ALA A 27 1.30 -3.01 -11.09
CA ALA A 27 0.40 -2.04 -11.72
C ALA A 27 0.13 -0.82 -10.80
N SER A 28 -0.04 -1.05 -9.50
CA SER A 28 -0.23 0.00 -8.50
C SER A 28 1.07 0.76 -8.24
N LEU A 29 2.21 0.07 -8.19
CA LEU A 29 3.50 0.70 -7.95
C LEU A 29 3.86 1.74 -9.03
N ARG A 30 3.53 1.50 -10.30
CA ARG A 30 3.69 2.54 -11.33
C ARG A 30 2.86 3.79 -11.05
N GLN A 31 1.64 3.60 -10.56
CA GLN A 31 0.76 4.71 -10.20
C GLN A 31 1.31 5.47 -9.01
N ALA A 32 1.83 4.74 -8.02
CA ALA A 32 2.51 5.32 -6.86
C ALA A 32 3.71 6.18 -7.27
N LEU A 33 4.58 5.69 -8.16
CA LEU A 33 5.75 6.43 -8.68
C LEU A 33 5.34 7.75 -9.36
N THR A 34 4.28 7.73 -10.17
CA THR A 34 3.74 8.95 -10.79
C THR A 34 3.13 9.90 -9.75
N ALA A 35 2.42 9.38 -8.75
CA ALA A 35 1.76 10.20 -7.72
C ALA A 35 2.72 10.81 -6.68
N LEU A 36 3.95 10.29 -6.56
CA LEU A 36 4.90 10.64 -5.50
C LEU A 36 5.66 11.95 -5.78
N LYS A 37 5.85 12.78 -4.75
CA LYS A 37 6.74 13.96 -4.79
C LYS A 37 8.20 13.52 -4.97
N PHE A 38 9.04 14.44 -5.46
CA PHE A 38 10.50 14.29 -5.37
C PHE A 38 10.91 14.07 -3.90
N ASP A 39 11.90 13.21 -3.69
CA ASP A 39 12.37 12.73 -2.38
C ASP A 39 11.28 12.01 -1.55
N GLY A 40 10.16 11.64 -2.17
CA GLY A 40 9.11 10.88 -1.52
C GLY A 40 9.51 9.44 -1.23
N SER A 41 8.70 8.77 -0.41
CA SER A 41 8.93 7.39 0.00
C SER A 41 7.77 6.45 -0.34
N ILE A 42 8.11 5.24 -0.77
CA ILE A 42 7.15 4.14 -0.97
C ILE A 42 7.52 3.02 -0.01
N SER A 43 6.59 2.68 0.88
CA SER A 43 6.67 1.51 1.76
C SER A 43 5.99 0.32 1.06
N MET A 44 6.81 -0.58 0.51
CA MET A 44 6.35 -1.76 -0.23
C MET A 44 6.12 -2.92 0.72
N VAL A 45 4.87 -3.32 0.93
CA VAL A 45 4.51 -4.45 1.81
C VAL A 45 4.39 -5.76 1.02
N GLY A 46 3.82 -5.71 -0.18
CA GLY A 46 3.62 -6.89 -1.02
C GLY A 46 2.70 -6.64 -2.21
N SER A 47 2.20 -7.73 -2.80
CA SER A 47 1.27 -7.69 -3.92
C SER A 47 0.05 -8.58 -3.67
N VAL A 48 -1.11 -7.96 -3.48
CA VAL A 48 -2.43 -8.63 -3.49
C VAL A 48 -2.87 -8.95 -4.92
N GLY A 49 -2.45 -8.13 -5.90
CA GLY A 49 -2.78 -8.31 -7.32
C GLY A 49 -1.95 -9.37 -8.05
N GLY A 50 -1.05 -10.08 -7.35
CA GLY A 50 -0.09 -10.99 -7.94
C GLY A 50 1.15 -10.29 -8.52
N PHE A 51 2.15 -11.07 -8.89
CA PHE A 51 3.32 -10.58 -9.63
C PHE A 51 3.11 -10.76 -11.13
N VAL A 52 4.01 -10.25 -11.96
CA VAL A 52 3.85 -10.34 -13.41
C VAL A 52 3.99 -11.79 -13.88
N ASP A 53 2.94 -12.30 -14.52
CA ASP A 53 2.96 -13.63 -15.14
C ASP A 53 3.89 -13.68 -16.36
N PRO A 54 4.54 -14.82 -16.63
CA PRO A 54 5.30 -15.03 -17.87
C PRO A 54 4.41 -14.81 -19.10
N GLY A 55 4.76 -13.84 -19.95
CA GLY A 55 3.98 -13.47 -21.15
C GLY A 55 2.95 -12.36 -20.95
N SER A 56 2.88 -11.78 -19.75
CA SER A 56 2.13 -10.56 -19.48
C SER A 56 2.79 -9.34 -20.14
N ASN A 57 1.98 -8.44 -20.68
CA ASN A 57 2.43 -7.12 -21.16
C ASN A 57 2.60 -6.10 -20.02
N THR A 58 2.38 -6.51 -18.76
CA THR A 58 2.60 -5.66 -17.60
C THR A 58 4.09 -5.71 -17.28
N GLU A 59 4.84 -4.66 -17.58
CA GLU A 59 6.23 -4.59 -17.13
C GLU A 59 6.29 -4.38 -15.60
N GLU A 60 7.36 -4.77 -14.93
CA GLU A 60 7.55 -4.43 -13.52
C GLU A 60 8.35 -3.13 -13.42
N PRO A 61 8.05 -2.25 -12.45
CA PRO A 61 8.95 -1.14 -12.14
C PRO A 61 10.33 -1.68 -11.77
N THR A 62 11.34 -1.01 -12.28
CA THR A 62 12.75 -1.36 -12.13
C THR A 62 13.41 -0.49 -11.07
N PHE A 63 14.63 -0.85 -10.67
CA PHE A 63 15.45 0.03 -9.83
C PHE A 63 15.76 1.38 -10.50
N PHE A 64 15.72 1.47 -11.85
CA PHE A 64 15.93 2.74 -12.53
C PHE A 64 14.77 3.71 -12.31
N ASP A 65 13.55 3.20 -12.11
CA ASP A 65 12.40 4.04 -11.83
C ASP A 65 12.57 4.83 -10.54
N THR A 66 13.32 4.33 -9.55
CA THR A 66 13.61 5.08 -8.32
C THR A 66 14.54 6.26 -8.57
N ALA A 67 15.45 6.16 -9.55
CA ALA A 67 16.30 7.26 -9.97
C ALA A 67 15.50 8.29 -10.78
N ILE A 68 14.67 7.84 -11.73
CA ILE A 68 13.82 8.71 -12.57
C ILE A 68 12.88 9.55 -11.70
N HIS A 69 12.27 8.94 -10.69
CA HIS A 69 11.33 9.62 -9.80
C HIS A 69 12.01 10.27 -8.59
N SER A 70 13.33 10.10 -8.43
CA SER A 70 14.12 10.55 -7.27
C SER A 70 13.42 10.21 -5.95
N CYS A 71 13.22 8.92 -5.70
CA CYS A 71 12.44 8.44 -4.55
C CYS A 71 13.11 7.27 -3.83
N THR A 72 12.67 7.00 -2.61
CA THR A 72 13.05 5.80 -1.87
C THR A 72 11.92 4.76 -1.92
N VAL A 73 12.22 3.55 -2.39
CA VAL A 73 11.32 2.40 -2.26
C VAL A 73 11.91 1.45 -1.22
N ARG A 74 11.15 1.18 -0.16
CA ARG A 74 11.58 0.30 0.94
C ARG A 74 10.65 -0.89 1.05
N GLY A 75 11.18 -2.09 0.80
CA GLY A 75 10.51 -3.34 1.15
C GLY A 75 10.32 -3.47 2.67
N ILE A 76 9.14 -3.90 3.08
CA ILE A 76 8.77 -4.11 4.48
C ILE A 76 8.14 -5.50 4.62
N ALA A 77 8.83 -6.40 5.30
CA ALA A 77 8.28 -7.68 5.73
C ALA A 77 7.95 -7.61 7.23
N VAL A 78 6.66 -7.44 7.54
CA VAL A 78 6.13 -7.25 8.91
C VAL A 78 6.93 -6.24 9.77
N GLY A 79 6.61 -6.15 11.06
CA GLY A 79 7.29 -5.27 12.03
C GLY A 79 7.98 -6.07 13.14
N SER A 80 8.98 -5.47 13.79
CA SER A 80 9.51 -6.02 15.05
C SER A 80 8.51 -5.79 16.18
N ARG A 81 8.66 -6.52 17.30
CA ARG A 81 7.87 -6.28 18.53
C ARG A 81 7.88 -4.82 18.95
N LEU A 82 9.05 -4.17 18.92
CA LEU A 82 9.17 -2.74 19.28
C LEU A 82 8.31 -1.86 18.37
N ARG A 83 8.35 -2.08 17.05
CA ARG A 83 7.49 -1.34 16.11
C ARG A 83 6.00 -1.61 16.35
N PHE A 84 5.63 -2.83 16.77
CA PHE A 84 4.25 -3.15 17.12
C PHE A 84 3.80 -2.40 18.39
N GLU A 85 4.65 -2.32 19.41
CA GLU A 85 4.39 -1.53 20.61
C GLU A 85 4.28 -0.03 20.30
N ASP A 86 5.10 0.49 19.37
CA ASP A 86 5.01 1.86 18.89
C ASP A 86 3.65 2.12 18.21
N THR A 87 3.18 1.18 17.38
CA THR A 87 1.86 1.25 16.75
C THR A 87 0.74 1.27 17.80
N ASN A 88 0.79 0.43 18.83
CA ASN A 88 -0.22 0.42 19.89
C ASN A 88 -0.30 1.76 20.62
N ARG A 89 0.85 2.37 20.94
CA ARG A 89 0.89 3.71 21.52
C ARG A 89 0.33 4.78 20.58
N ALA A 90 0.61 4.68 19.29
CA ALA A 90 0.05 5.59 18.29
C ALA A 90 -1.48 5.45 18.19
N ILE A 91 -2.01 4.22 18.28
CA ILE A 91 -3.44 3.94 18.31
C ILE A 91 -4.10 4.63 19.52
N GLU A 92 -3.53 4.46 20.72
CA GLU A 92 -4.05 5.05 21.96
C GLU A 92 -4.03 6.59 21.92
N VAL A 93 -2.92 7.19 21.48
CA VAL A 93 -2.76 8.66 21.46
C VAL A 93 -3.68 9.34 20.45
N ASN A 94 -3.96 8.67 19.33
CA ASN A 94 -4.77 9.23 18.24
C ASN A 94 -6.22 8.73 18.24
N ASP A 95 -6.64 7.98 19.27
CA ASP A 95 -7.97 7.38 19.40
C ASP A 95 -8.40 6.62 18.12
N LEU A 96 -7.48 5.81 17.58
CA LEU A 96 -7.73 5.08 16.34
C LEU A 96 -8.55 3.83 16.63
N HIS A 97 -9.70 3.71 15.95
CA HIS A 97 -10.54 2.51 16.02
C HIS A 97 -10.46 1.70 14.73
N PRO A 98 -10.32 0.36 14.81
CA PRO A 98 -10.43 -0.51 13.65
C PRO A 98 -11.80 -0.34 12.98
N VAL A 99 -11.82 -0.27 11.65
CA VAL A 99 -13.07 -0.35 10.89
C VAL A 99 -13.46 -1.82 10.79
N LEU A 100 -14.52 -2.20 11.50
CA LEU A 100 -15.04 -3.56 11.47
C LEU A 100 -15.95 -3.75 10.24
N ASP A 101 -15.87 -4.92 9.62
CA ASP A 101 -16.83 -5.30 8.57
C ASP A 101 -18.25 -5.40 9.15
N ARG A 102 -19.26 -5.24 8.29
CA ARG A 102 -20.66 -5.35 8.70
C ARG A 102 -21.04 -6.76 9.12
N GLN A 103 -20.39 -7.77 8.53
CA GLN A 103 -20.62 -9.17 8.84
C GLN A 103 -19.66 -9.62 9.94
N THR A 104 -20.22 -10.14 11.03
CA THR A 104 -19.45 -10.77 12.11
C THR A 104 -19.74 -12.26 12.14
N PHE A 105 -18.70 -13.05 12.39
CA PHE A 105 -18.79 -14.51 12.51
C PHE A 105 -18.37 -14.95 13.91
N LYS A 106 -19.00 -15.98 14.43
CA LYS A 106 -18.51 -16.69 15.62
C LYS A 106 -17.32 -17.56 15.26
N LEU A 107 -16.58 -18.00 16.28
CA LEU A 107 -15.39 -18.82 16.07
C LEU A 107 -15.70 -20.15 15.34
N GLU A 108 -16.87 -20.74 15.59
CA GLU A 108 -17.32 -21.98 14.94
C GLU A 108 -17.58 -21.79 13.44
N GLU A 109 -17.81 -20.55 13.00
CA GLU A 109 -18.09 -20.15 11.62
C GLU A 109 -16.82 -19.74 10.86
N ALA A 110 -15.63 -20.03 11.41
CA ALA A 110 -14.35 -19.59 10.83
C ALA A 110 -14.18 -19.97 9.35
N ARG A 111 -14.67 -21.15 8.94
CA ARG A 111 -14.61 -21.57 7.52
C ARG A 111 -15.37 -20.60 6.63
N ASP A 112 -16.59 -20.25 7.02
CA ASP A 112 -17.46 -19.36 6.25
C ASP A 112 -16.89 -17.95 6.23
N ALA A 113 -16.30 -17.51 7.34
CA ALA A 113 -15.58 -16.23 7.43
C ALA A 113 -14.41 -16.14 6.44
N TYR A 114 -13.62 -17.21 6.27
CA TYR A 114 -12.54 -17.24 5.28
C TYR A 114 -13.05 -17.26 3.84
N GLN A 115 -14.22 -17.85 3.58
CA GLN A 115 -14.82 -17.87 2.24
C GLN A 115 -15.50 -16.55 1.85
N TYR A 116 -15.78 -15.70 2.83
CA TYR A 116 -16.37 -14.38 2.61
C TYR A 116 -15.38 -13.36 2.01
N ILE A 117 -14.07 -13.54 2.25
CA ILE A 117 -12.97 -12.67 1.79
C ILE A 117 -12.48 -13.12 0.42
#